data_AF-A0A7S1YMR3-F1
#
_entry.id   AF-A0A7S1YMR3-F1
#
_cell.length_a   1.000
_cell.length_b   1.000
_cell.length_c   1.000
_cell.angle_alpha   90.00
_cell.angle_beta   90.00
_cell.angle_gamma   90.00
#
_symmetry.space_group_name_H-M   'P 1'
#
loop_
_entity.id
_entity.type
_entity.pdbx_description
1 polymer ?
#
loop_
_entity_poly.entity_id
_entity_poly.type
_entity_poly.pdbx_seq_one_letter_code
_entity_poly.pdbx_strand_id
1 'polypeptide(L)'
;VVVLSSPCWPPDLRICFCTNATAPQVWLTPPSLFPGGSFASFTGFITGRAAEALAGLDEAERLDRFLTQADAMFATDDDRQPVRARYLGHAMHDWTADPHIRGAYSYPSRLTKDDIDSPQAAFTRPFGPEGRPALAFAGEHAARKADVGTVHGALDAALHAAAEVGGPTVNDDDGTPYFANVAQA
;
A
#
# COMPACT_ATOMS: atom_id res chain seq x y z
N VAL A 1 -6.46 8.62 -7.13
CA VAL A 1 -7.13 8.03 -8.31
C VAL A 1 -7.88 9.12 -9.04
N VAL A 2 -7.73 9.21 -10.36
CA VAL A 2 -8.50 10.12 -11.24
C VAL A 2 -9.23 9.28 -12.26
N VAL A 3 -10.52 9.55 -12.47
CA VAL A 3 -11.40 8.83 -13.39
C VAL A 3 -11.66 9.69 -14.62
N LEU A 4 -11.63 9.07 -15.79
CA LEU A 4 -11.80 9.71 -17.09
C LEU A 4 -12.92 9.05 -17.91
N SER A 5 -13.53 9.84 -18.78
CA SER A 5 -14.54 9.38 -19.75
C SER A 5 -13.96 8.47 -20.84
N SER A 6 -12.67 8.62 -21.15
CA SER A 6 -11.95 7.83 -22.13
C SER A 6 -10.44 7.90 -21.87
N PRO A 7 -9.65 6.91 -22.32
CA PRO A 7 -8.20 6.99 -22.25
C PRO A 7 -7.65 8.03 -23.24
N CYS A 8 -6.55 8.67 -22.89
CA CYS A 8 -5.79 9.58 -23.75
C CYS A 8 -4.34 9.12 -23.99
N TRP A 9 -4.07 7.84 -23.76
CA TRP A 9 -2.76 7.21 -23.86
C TRP A 9 -2.80 6.00 -24.81
N PRO A 10 -1.64 5.49 -25.26
CA PRO A 10 -1.58 4.30 -26.10
C PRO A 10 -2.25 3.07 -25.44
N PRO A 11 -2.93 2.20 -26.22
CA PRO A 11 -3.77 1.13 -25.68
C PRO A 11 -3.03 0.10 -24.84
N ASP A 12 -1.70 -0.02 -24.97
CA ASP A 12 -0.86 -0.97 -24.23
C ASP A 12 -0.08 -0.35 -23.06
N LEU A 13 -0.17 0.98 -22.88
CA LEU A 13 0.50 1.65 -21.76
C LEU A 13 -0.26 1.35 -20.45
N ARG A 14 0.46 0.89 -19.42
CA ARG A 14 -0.11 0.49 -18.12
C ARG A 14 0.52 1.18 -16.93
N ILE A 15 1.79 1.54 -17.01
CA ILE A 15 2.53 2.16 -15.90
C ILE A 15 3.48 3.22 -16.49
N CYS A 16 3.55 4.37 -15.84
CA CYS A 16 4.55 5.39 -16.08
C CYS A 16 5.37 5.65 -14.82
N PHE A 17 6.67 5.82 -14.98
CA PHE A 17 7.58 6.26 -13.93
C PHE A 17 8.03 7.70 -14.23
N CYS A 18 7.74 8.62 -13.31
CA CYS A 18 7.94 10.06 -13.44
C CYS A 18 8.79 10.56 -12.27
N THR A 19 10.06 10.16 -12.21
CA THR A 19 10.93 10.27 -11.02
C THR A 19 11.08 11.67 -10.41
N ASN A 20 10.81 12.74 -11.16
CA ASN A 20 10.90 14.14 -10.72
C ASN A 20 9.55 14.89 -10.75
N ALA A 21 8.42 14.17 -10.75
CA ALA A 21 7.09 14.76 -10.81
C ALA A 21 6.30 14.53 -9.51
N THR A 22 5.13 15.18 -9.39
CA THR A 22 4.22 15.10 -8.23
C THR A 22 3.97 13.65 -7.78
N ALA A 23 3.61 12.78 -8.71
CA ALA A 23 3.43 11.35 -8.52
C ALA A 23 4.52 10.57 -9.26
N PRO A 24 5.52 10.02 -8.57
CA PRO A 24 6.63 9.30 -9.19
C PRO A 24 6.24 8.01 -9.93
N GLN A 25 5.12 7.40 -9.55
CA GLN A 25 4.60 6.23 -10.22
C GLN A 25 3.11 6.43 -10.50
N VAL A 26 2.70 6.18 -11.73
CA VAL A 26 1.31 6.31 -12.18
C VAL A 26 0.89 5.03 -12.87
N TRP A 27 -0.16 4.38 -12.38
CA TRP A 27 -0.79 3.26 -13.06
C TRP A 27 -1.94 3.76 -13.92
N LEU A 28 -2.07 3.20 -15.11
CA LEU A 28 -3.10 3.51 -16.09
C LEU A 28 -3.99 2.28 -16.25
N THR A 29 -5.26 2.46 -15.92
CA THR A 29 -6.26 1.40 -16.04
C THR A 29 -7.15 1.71 -17.23
N PRO A 30 -7.05 0.95 -18.35
CA PRO A 30 -7.93 1.13 -19.49
C PRO A 30 -9.34 0.63 -19.19
N PRO A 31 -10.34 1.04 -19.99
CA PRO A 31 -11.72 0.59 -19.80
C PRO A 31 -11.91 -0.92 -19.81
N SER A 32 -11.10 -1.66 -20.57
CA SER A 32 -11.16 -3.11 -20.65
C SER A 32 -10.92 -3.85 -19.33
N LEU A 33 -10.34 -3.19 -18.32
CA LEU A 33 -10.13 -3.76 -16.99
C LEU A 33 -11.27 -3.45 -16.00
N PHE A 34 -12.26 -2.65 -16.39
CA PHE A 34 -13.44 -2.36 -15.58
C PHE A 34 -14.64 -3.19 -16.04
N PRO A 35 -15.40 -3.83 -15.12
CA PRO A 35 -16.69 -4.41 -15.43
C PRO A 35 -17.61 -3.36 -16.07
N GLY A 36 -18.05 -3.58 -17.31
CA GLY A 36 -18.89 -2.62 -18.05
C GLY A 36 -18.13 -1.55 -18.87
N GLY A 37 -16.80 -1.54 -18.86
CA GLY A 37 -15.98 -1.02 -19.97
C GLY A 37 -16.10 0.47 -20.32
N SER A 38 -16.58 1.34 -19.42
CA SER A 38 -16.99 2.71 -19.81
C SER A 38 -16.04 3.84 -19.39
N PHE A 39 -15.05 3.57 -18.54
CA PHE A 39 -14.18 4.60 -17.97
C PHE A 39 -12.73 4.17 -17.95
N ALA A 40 -11.82 5.14 -17.95
CA ALA A 40 -10.40 4.89 -17.71
C ALA A 40 -9.98 5.55 -16.40
N SER A 41 -8.87 5.13 -15.80
CA SER A 41 -8.36 5.80 -14.60
C SER A 41 -6.85 5.90 -14.51
N PHE A 42 -6.40 6.94 -13.81
CA PHE A 42 -5.04 7.07 -13.30
C PHE A 42 -4.97 6.79 -11.81
N THR A 43 -3.96 6.05 -11.37
CA THR A 43 -3.63 5.90 -9.95
C THR A 43 -2.20 6.35 -9.73
N GLY A 44 -2.04 7.55 -9.17
CA GLY A 44 -0.73 8.06 -8.74
C GLY A 44 -0.37 7.55 -7.35
N PHE A 45 0.84 7.05 -7.21
CA PHE A 45 1.44 6.64 -5.93
C PHE A 45 2.51 7.65 -5.56
N ILE A 46 2.37 8.24 -4.37
CA ILE A 46 3.31 9.20 -3.81
C ILE A 46 3.76 8.68 -2.45
N THR A 47 5.07 8.60 -2.23
CA THR A 47 5.66 8.05 -1.00
C THR A 47 6.80 8.95 -0.50
N GLY A 48 7.24 8.70 0.74
CA GLY A 48 8.36 9.41 1.36
C GLY A 48 8.17 10.93 1.41
N ARG A 49 9.26 11.69 1.22
CA ARG A 49 9.26 13.15 1.36
C ARG A 49 8.34 13.87 0.36
N ALA A 50 8.08 13.26 -0.79
CA ALA A 50 7.13 13.81 -1.76
C ALA A 50 5.69 13.76 -1.21
N ALA A 51 5.33 12.68 -0.51
CA ALA A 51 4.03 12.55 0.13
C ALA A 51 3.89 13.53 1.30
N GLU A 52 4.92 13.66 2.13
CA GLU A 52 4.97 14.63 3.23
C GLU A 52 4.79 16.07 2.73
N ALA A 53 5.43 16.43 1.62
CA ALA A 53 5.31 17.77 1.03
C ALA A 53 3.89 18.06 0.51
N LEU A 54 3.16 17.04 0.05
CA LEU A 54 1.78 17.18 -0.39
C LEU A 54 0.79 17.17 0.78
N ALA A 55 1.11 16.49 1.89
CA ALA A 55 0.23 16.36 3.06
C ALA A 55 -0.13 17.70 3.71
N GLY A 56 0.66 18.77 3.48
CA GLY A 56 0.38 20.12 3.96
C GLY A 56 -0.55 20.95 3.06
N LEU A 57 -0.89 20.47 1.87
CA LEU A 57 -1.70 21.21 0.89
C LEU A 57 -3.19 20.82 1.00
N ASP A 58 -4.10 21.65 0.50
CA ASP A 58 -5.49 21.24 0.35
C ASP A 58 -5.68 20.24 -0.80
N GLU A 59 -6.82 19.55 -0.82
CA GLU A 59 -7.10 18.51 -1.81
C GLU A 59 -7.16 19.05 -3.25
N ALA A 60 -7.66 20.27 -3.44
CA ALA A 60 -7.77 20.90 -4.75
C ALA A 60 -6.39 21.19 -5.35
N GLU A 61 -5.46 21.68 -4.55
CA GLU A 61 -4.09 21.93 -4.97
C GLU A 61 -3.35 20.62 -5.27
N ARG A 62 -3.52 19.59 -4.44
CA ARG A 62 -2.96 18.25 -4.71
C ARG A 62 -3.49 17.68 -6.02
N LEU A 63 -4.79 17.80 -6.26
CA LEU A 63 -5.43 17.36 -7.51
C LEU A 63 -4.88 18.14 -8.70
N ASP A 64 -4.82 19.46 -8.63
CA ASP A 64 -4.33 20.29 -9.72
C ASP A 64 -2.89 19.93 -10.12
N ARG A 65 -2.00 19.75 -9.12
CA ARG A 65 -0.62 19.31 -9.35
C ARG A 65 -0.55 17.95 -10.03
N PHE A 66 -1.41 17.00 -9.65
CA PHE A 66 -1.45 15.68 -10.27
C PHE A 66 -2.00 15.72 -11.69
N LEU A 67 -3.10 16.45 -11.92
CA LEU A 67 -3.67 16.62 -13.25
C LEU A 67 -2.70 17.38 -14.17
N THR A 68 -1.98 18.38 -13.67
CA THR A 68 -0.97 19.14 -14.43
C THR A 68 0.17 18.24 -14.89
N GLN A 69 0.66 17.37 -14.02
CA GLN A 69 1.59 16.32 -14.42
C GLN A 69 0.95 15.40 -15.48
N ALA A 70 -0.27 14.92 -15.26
CA ALA A 70 -0.93 13.97 -16.15
C ALA A 70 -1.18 14.54 -17.56
N ASP A 71 -1.59 15.81 -17.66
CA ASP A 71 -1.68 16.51 -18.94
C ASP A 71 -0.31 16.61 -19.61
N ALA A 72 0.74 16.99 -18.87
CA ALA A 72 2.10 17.08 -19.42
C ALA A 72 2.64 15.72 -19.93
N MET A 73 2.18 14.60 -19.38
CA MET A 73 2.57 13.25 -19.84
C MET A 73 2.00 12.90 -21.23
N PHE A 74 0.84 13.45 -21.59
CA PHE A 74 0.10 13.04 -22.79
C PHE A 74 -0.23 14.19 -23.75
N ALA A 75 0.14 15.42 -23.40
CA ALA A 75 -0.10 16.58 -24.23
C ALA A 75 0.53 16.41 -25.63
N THR A 76 -0.21 16.83 -26.64
CA THR A 76 0.26 16.97 -28.01
C THR A 76 0.30 18.45 -28.39
N ASP A 77 0.72 18.77 -29.61
CA ASP A 77 0.62 20.15 -30.11
C ASP A 77 -0.84 20.60 -30.26
N ASP A 78 -1.75 19.67 -30.57
CA ASP A 78 -3.17 19.95 -30.81
C ASP A 78 -4.03 19.88 -29.53
N ASP A 79 -3.63 19.08 -28.53
CA ASP A 79 -4.35 18.91 -27.26
C ASP A 79 -3.37 19.06 -26.08
N ARG A 80 -3.35 20.25 -25.48
CA ARG A 80 -2.45 20.58 -24.35
C ARG A 80 -2.94 20.08 -23.00
N GLN A 81 -4.22 19.70 -22.89
CA GLN A 81 -4.85 19.32 -21.63
C GLN A 81 -5.73 18.06 -21.79
N PRO A 82 -5.18 16.95 -22.32
CA PRO A 82 -5.96 15.80 -22.73
C PRO A 82 -6.61 15.06 -21.55
N VAL A 83 -6.00 15.09 -20.37
CA VAL A 83 -6.52 14.46 -19.15
C VAL A 83 -7.63 15.30 -18.56
N ARG A 84 -7.43 16.61 -18.42
CA ARG A 84 -8.49 17.52 -17.94
C ARG A 84 -9.72 17.52 -18.83
N ALA A 85 -9.54 17.47 -20.15
CA ALA A 85 -10.66 17.40 -21.10
C ALA A 85 -11.55 16.15 -20.91
N ARG A 86 -11.02 15.09 -20.27
CA ARG A 86 -11.71 13.81 -20.06
C ARG A 86 -12.03 13.54 -18.60
N TYR A 87 -11.69 14.46 -17.70
CA TYR A 87 -11.85 14.30 -16.25
C TYR A 87 -13.32 14.16 -15.83
N LEU A 88 -13.61 13.12 -15.05
CA LEU A 88 -14.94 12.88 -14.48
C LEU A 88 -15.00 13.03 -12.97
N GLY A 89 -13.89 12.72 -12.27
CA GLY A 89 -13.85 12.72 -10.82
C GLY A 89 -12.54 12.16 -10.29
N HIS A 90 -12.37 12.20 -8.97
CA HIS A 90 -11.20 11.64 -8.31
C HIS A 90 -11.55 11.11 -6.92
N ALA A 91 -10.62 10.32 -6.39
CA ALA A 91 -10.55 9.94 -4.99
C ALA A 91 -9.10 10.06 -4.54
N MET A 92 -8.88 10.62 -3.36
CA MET A 92 -7.57 10.77 -2.75
C MET A 92 -7.61 10.21 -1.33
N HIS A 93 -6.50 9.61 -0.91
CA HIS A 93 -6.37 9.16 0.47
C HIS A 93 -4.97 9.48 0.98
N ASP A 94 -4.92 10.23 2.08
CA ASP A 94 -3.70 10.53 2.81
C ASP A 94 -3.63 9.60 4.02
N TRP A 95 -2.90 8.50 3.86
CA TRP A 95 -2.76 7.47 4.90
C TRP A 95 -2.19 8.02 6.22
N THR A 96 -1.44 9.14 6.18
CA THR A 96 -0.87 9.74 7.38
C THR A 96 -1.88 10.56 8.19
N ALA A 97 -2.91 11.06 7.54
CA ALA A 97 -3.99 11.83 8.16
C ALA A 97 -5.10 10.95 8.73
N ASP A 98 -5.19 9.67 8.34
CA ASP A 98 -6.17 8.73 8.88
C ASP A 98 -5.83 8.39 10.36
N PRO A 99 -6.71 8.69 11.32
CA PRO A 99 -6.43 8.48 12.75
C PRO A 99 -6.33 7.00 13.13
N HIS A 100 -6.86 6.09 12.32
CA HIS A 100 -6.83 4.65 12.56
C HIS A 100 -5.60 3.96 11.93
N ILE A 101 -4.90 4.61 11.01
CA ILE A 101 -3.80 4.01 10.23
C ILE A 101 -2.49 4.77 10.43
N ARG A 102 -2.51 6.11 10.35
CA ARG A 102 -1.39 7.03 10.63
C ARG A 102 -0.13 6.82 9.77
N GLY A 103 -0.22 6.07 8.68
CA GLY A 103 0.88 5.73 7.79
C GLY A 103 0.45 4.67 6.77
N ALA A 104 1.28 4.40 5.76
CA ALA A 104 0.93 3.38 4.76
C ALA A 104 1.14 1.96 5.32
N TYR A 105 2.40 1.61 5.59
CA TYR A 105 2.81 0.33 6.15
C TYR A 105 4.22 0.43 6.72
N SER A 106 4.61 -0.54 7.54
CA SER A 106 5.91 -0.60 8.18
C SER A 106 7.04 -0.83 7.16
N TYR A 107 8.19 -0.22 7.42
CA TYR A 107 9.41 -0.41 6.65
C TYR A 107 10.62 -0.44 7.58
N PRO A 108 11.73 -1.11 7.21
CA PRO A 108 12.93 -1.11 8.04
C PRO A 108 13.46 0.32 8.25
N SER A 109 13.57 0.75 9.50
CA SER A 109 14.31 1.96 9.85
C SER A 109 15.81 1.70 9.72
N ARG A 110 16.63 2.76 9.81
CA ARG A 110 18.10 2.59 9.89
C ARG A 110 18.44 1.85 11.19
N LEU A 111 18.57 0.54 11.10
CA LEU A 111 19.00 -0.31 12.21
C LEU A 111 20.49 -0.04 12.47
N THR A 112 20.82 0.26 13.70
CA THR A 112 22.20 0.28 14.20
C THR A 112 22.67 -1.15 14.44
N LYS A 113 23.99 -1.35 14.58
CA LYS A 113 24.56 -2.66 14.91
C LYS A 113 24.04 -3.21 16.24
N ASP A 114 23.48 -2.37 17.11
CA ASP A 114 22.94 -2.76 18.41
C ASP A 114 21.45 -3.18 18.33
N ASP A 115 20.77 -2.93 17.20
CA ASP A 115 19.39 -3.35 16.92
C ASP A 115 19.30 -4.80 16.36
N ILE A 116 20.25 -5.66 16.74
CA ILE A 116 20.37 -7.06 16.28
C ILE A 116 19.09 -7.87 16.59
N ASP A 117 18.44 -7.57 17.71
CA ASP A 117 17.07 -7.96 17.94
C ASP A 117 16.19 -6.96 17.22
N SER A 118 15.76 -7.30 15.99
CA SER A 118 14.88 -6.46 15.17
C SER A 118 13.77 -5.86 16.06
N PRO A 119 13.46 -4.56 15.98
CA PRO A 119 12.35 -3.94 16.70
C PRO A 119 11.02 -4.71 16.55
N GLN A 120 10.90 -5.47 15.46
CA GLN A 120 9.80 -6.39 15.17
C GLN A 120 9.66 -7.53 16.19
N ALA A 121 10.77 -8.04 16.74
CA ALA A 121 10.77 -9.14 17.72
C ALA A 121 10.06 -8.77 19.04
N ALA A 122 9.91 -7.49 19.34
CA ALA A 122 9.11 -7.02 20.47
C ALA A 122 7.60 -7.29 20.25
N PHE A 123 7.13 -7.30 19.00
CA PHE A 123 5.74 -7.56 18.65
C PHE A 123 5.41 -9.05 18.50
N THR A 124 6.42 -9.92 18.40
CA THR A 124 6.23 -11.38 18.29
C THR A 124 6.27 -12.10 19.64
N ARG A 125 6.12 -11.37 20.75
CA ARG A 125 6.11 -11.96 22.10
C ARG A 125 4.77 -11.62 22.77
N PRO A 126 4.02 -12.61 23.24
CA PRO A 126 2.79 -12.33 23.94
C PRO A 126 3.10 -11.76 25.32
N PHE A 127 2.21 -10.89 25.80
CA PHE A 127 2.32 -10.27 27.11
C PHE A 127 1.33 -10.90 28.08
N GLY A 128 1.79 -11.26 29.28
CA GLY A 128 0.97 -11.84 30.33
C GLY A 128 1.79 -12.68 31.32
N PRO A 129 1.14 -13.22 32.36
CA PRO A 129 1.76 -14.19 33.27
C PRO A 129 2.33 -15.39 32.50
N GLU A 130 3.43 -15.96 33.00
CA GLU A 130 4.02 -17.17 32.43
C GLU A 130 2.97 -18.29 32.32
N GLY A 131 2.90 -18.91 31.15
CA GLY A 131 1.90 -19.94 30.82
C GLY A 131 0.46 -19.44 30.62
N ARG A 132 0.20 -18.13 30.71
CA ARG A 132 -1.12 -17.52 30.48
C ARG A 132 -0.99 -16.17 29.74
N PRO A 133 -0.62 -16.19 28.45
CA PRO A 133 -0.59 -14.97 27.65
C PRO A 133 -1.99 -14.33 27.62
N ALA A 134 -2.05 -13.03 27.90
CA ALA A 134 -3.29 -12.26 27.99
C ALA A 134 -3.45 -11.27 26.82
N LEU A 135 -2.34 -10.94 26.16
CA LEU A 135 -2.26 -10.01 25.04
C LEU A 135 -1.29 -10.56 24.00
N ALA A 136 -1.72 -10.61 22.75
CA ALA A 136 -0.89 -10.92 21.60
C ALA A 136 -1.01 -9.79 20.56
N PHE A 137 0.00 -9.64 19.72
CA PHE A 137 0.02 -8.61 18.67
C PHE A 137 -0.03 -9.27 17.29
N ALA A 138 -0.80 -8.67 16.39
CA ALA A 138 -0.97 -9.11 15.01
C ALA A 138 -1.00 -7.92 14.07
N GLY A 139 -0.83 -8.19 12.77
CA GLY A 139 -0.82 -7.19 11.70
C GLY A 139 0.50 -7.17 10.94
N GLU A 140 0.56 -6.35 9.90
CA GLU A 140 1.72 -6.32 8.97
C GLU A 140 3.05 -5.99 9.67
N HIS A 141 3.00 -5.16 10.72
CA HIS A 141 4.16 -4.76 11.52
C HIS A 141 4.70 -5.89 12.42
N ALA A 142 3.85 -6.88 12.74
CA ALA A 142 4.18 -8.07 13.52
C ALA A 142 4.52 -9.28 12.62
N ALA A 143 4.53 -9.09 11.30
CA ALA A 143 4.90 -10.13 10.35
C ALA A 143 6.39 -10.49 10.47
N ARG A 144 6.74 -11.70 10.01
CA ARG A 144 8.13 -12.13 9.89
C ARG A 144 8.86 -11.26 8.87
N LYS A 145 10.17 -11.10 9.06
CA LYS A 145 11.00 -10.05 8.43
C LYS A 145 10.71 -9.79 6.95
N ALA A 146 10.64 -10.83 6.13
CA ALA A 146 10.47 -10.71 4.68
C ALA A 146 9.05 -10.27 4.26
N ASP A 147 8.05 -10.46 5.13
CA ASP A 147 6.64 -10.28 4.83
C ASP A 147 6.04 -9.00 5.45
N VAL A 148 6.86 -8.20 6.12
CA VAL A 148 6.46 -6.90 6.68
C VAL A 148 5.96 -5.97 5.57
N GLY A 149 4.90 -5.21 5.85
CA GLY A 149 4.25 -4.34 4.87
C GLY A 149 3.38 -5.06 3.85
N THR A 150 3.03 -6.34 4.10
CA THR A 150 2.20 -7.13 3.18
C THR A 150 0.92 -7.67 3.84
N VAL A 151 -0.09 -7.96 3.01
CA VAL A 151 -1.34 -8.57 3.46
C VAL A 151 -1.12 -10.00 3.97
N HIS A 152 -0.35 -10.82 3.25
CA HIS A 152 -0.07 -12.19 3.66
C HIS A 152 0.71 -12.23 4.98
N GLY A 153 1.67 -11.32 5.18
CA GLY A 153 2.35 -11.18 6.46
C GLY A 153 1.41 -10.82 7.62
N ALA A 154 0.41 -9.96 7.39
CA ALA A 154 -0.59 -9.64 8.39
C ALA A 154 -1.50 -10.84 8.74
N LEU A 155 -1.88 -11.64 7.74
CA LEU A 155 -2.66 -12.86 7.93
C LEU A 155 -1.87 -13.90 8.73
N ASP A 156 -0.61 -14.13 8.37
CA ASP A 156 0.31 -15.02 9.08
C ASP A 156 0.47 -14.60 10.55
N ALA A 157 0.69 -13.29 10.79
CA ALA A 157 0.82 -12.76 12.14
C ALA A 157 -0.47 -12.94 12.96
N ALA A 158 -1.65 -12.79 12.34
CA ALA A 158 -2.93 -13.02 13.00
C ALA A 158 -3.12 -14.48 13.42
N LEU A 159 -2.74 -15.42 12.55
CA LEU A 159 -2.77 -16.85 12.85
C LEU A 159 -1.81 -17.21 14.00
N HIS A 160 -0.63 -16.61 14.03
CA HIS A 160 0.33 -16.80 15.12
C HIS A 160 -0.20 -16.27 16.47
N ALA A 161 -0.68 -15.03 16.51
CA ALA A 161 -1.24 -14.41 17.71
C ALA A 161 -2.45 -15.18 18.25
N ALA A 162 -3.28 -15.75 17.37
CA ALA A 162 -4.40 -16.60 17.76
C ALA A 162 -3.91 -17.88 18.48
N ALA A 163 -2.86 -18.53 17.98
CA ALA A 163 -2.29 -19.70 18.63
C ALA A 163 -1.70 -19.38 20.01
N GLU A 164 -1.05 -18.22 20.17
CA GLU A 164 -0.48 -17.79 21.46
C GLU A 164 -1.53 -17.69 22.56
N VAL A 165 -2.73 -17.16 22.25
CA VAL A 165 -3.81 -16.98 23.23
C VAL A 165 -4.79 -18.16 23.32
N GLY A 166 -4.41 -19.33 22.79
CA GLY A 166 -5.20 -20.57 22.88
C GLY A 166 -6.35 -20.66 21.88
N GLY A 167 -6.26 -19.95 20.76
CA GLY A 167 -7.15 -20.09 19.62
C GLY A 167 -6.95 -21.40 18.84
N PRO A 168 -7.85 -21.71 17.88
CA PRO A 168 -7.79 -22.94 17.11
C PRO A 168 -6.50 -23.03 16.28
N THR A 169 -5.83 -24.19 16.33
CA THR A 169 -4.68 -24.49 15.48
C THR A 169 -5.16 -24.82 14.07
N VAL A 170 -4.73 -24.05 13.07
CA VAL A 170 -4.91 -24.41 11.66
C VAL A 170 -3.84 -25.44 11.29
N ASN A 171 -4.26 -26.56 10.72
CA ASN A 171 -3.37 -27.59 10.20
C ASN A 171 -3.38 -27.55 8.67
N ASP A 172 -2.24 -27.85 8.05
CA ASP A 172 -2.14 -28.17 6.63
C ASP A 172 -2.93 -29.45 6.29
N ASP A 173 -3.14 -29.72 5.00
CA ASP A 173 -3.87 -30.92 4.51
C ASP A 173 -3.25 -32.25 4.98
N ASP A 174 -1.96 -32.24 5.36
CA ASP A 174 -1.24 -33.39 5.91
C ASP A 174 -1.36 -33.52 7.44
N GLY A 175 -2.17 -32.66 8.08
CA GLY A 175 -2.38 -32.65 9.52
C GLY A 175 -1.23 -32.05 10.32
N THR A 176 -0.17 -31.55 9.67
CA THR A 176 0.85 -30.76 10.36
C THR A 176 0.26 -29.42 10.76
N PRO A 177 0.57 -28.87 11.96
CA PRO A 177 0.24 -27.49 12.24
C PRO A 177 0.83 -26.64 11.13
N TYR A 178 0.02 -25.76 10.51
CA TYR A 178 0.42 -24.90 9.39
C TYR A 178 1.79 -24.22 9.62
N PHE A 179 2.12 -23.97 10.89
CA PHE A 179 3.34 -23.31 11.34
C PHE A 179 4.59 -24.21 11.45
N ALA A 180 4.49 -25.54 11.37
CA ALA A 180 5.64 -26.44 11.43
C ALA A 180 6.50 -26.38 10.15
N ASN A 181 5.86 -26.11 9.01
CA ASN A 181 6.51 -26.09 7.70
C ASN A 181 7.16 -24.74 7.37
N VAL A 182 6.75 -23.65 8.01
CA VAL A 182 7.27 -22.30 7.72
C VAL A 182 8.43 -21.88 8.65
N ALA A 183 8.85 -22.75 9.58
CA ALA A 183 10.04 -22.54 10.41
C ALA A 183 11.35 -23.04 9.75
N GLN A 184 11.25 -23.62 8.55
CA GLN A 184 12.39 -24.20 7.80
C GLN A 184 12.78 -23.42 6.53
N ALA A 185 12.12 -22.28 6.23
CA ALA A 185 12.37 -21.45 5.06
C ALA A 185 13.05 -20.12 5.42
#